data_AF-A0A5N7WQI7-F1
#
_entry.id   AF-A0A5N7WQI7-F1
#
_cell.length_a   1.000
_cell.length_b   1.000
_cell.length_c   1.000
_cell.angle_alpha   90.00
_cell.angle_beta   90.00
_cell.angle_gamma   90.00
#
_symmetry.space_group_name_H-M   'P 1'
#
loop_
_entity.id
_entity.type
_entity.pdbx_description
1 polymer ?
#
loop_
_entity_poly.entity_id
_entity_poly.type
_entity_poly.pdbx_seq_one_letter_code
_entity_poly.pdbx_strand_id
1 'polypeptide(L)'
;FKDGAKPWRHARHGIAALRKPDIFREGIDGEAVEWACQRLRAKTAQRRILLVVSDGCPMDTATHQANDEHYLDQHLRQVLAAQERMGGVKVCALGVGLDLGVFYRQRLAVDLQNDVDEALLFSVAEMLCRR
;
A
#
# COMPACT_ATOMS: atom_id res chain seq x y z
N PHE A 1 2.76 11.98 5.64
CA PHE A 1 3.07 11.97 4.19
C PHE A 1 4.47 12.55 3.92
N LYS A 2 5.21 11.97 2.96
CA LYS A 2 6.51 12.46 2.47
C LYS A 2 6.39 12.77 0.97
N ASP A 3 6.70 14.01 0.57
CA ASP A 3 6.80 14.35 -0.85
C ASP A 3 7.95 13.60 -1.54
N GLY A 4 7.74 13.19 -2.80
CA GLY A 4 8.71 12.43 -3.57
C GLY A 4 10.00 13.19 -3.87
N ALA A 5 9.95 14.51 -4.00
CA ALA A 5 11.14 15.35 -4.20
C ALA A 5 11.90 15.63 -2.89
N LYS A 6 11.28 15.41 -1.72
CA LYS A 6 11.95 15.61 -0.44
C LYS A 6 13.07 14.56 -0.31
N PRO A 7 14.30 14.91 0.11
CA PRO A 7 15.33 13.91 0.38
C PRO A 7 14.95 12.96 1.52
N TRP A 8 15.45 11.72 1.50
CA TRP A 8 15.24 10.74 2.58
C TRP A 8 15.70 11.28 3.95
N ARG A 9 16.90 11.86 4.01
CA ARG A 9 17.50 12.40 5.24
C ARG A 9 16.57 13.36 5.99
N HIS A 10 15.79 14.17 5.25
CA HIS A 10 14.86 15.14 5.82
C HIS A 10 13.48 14.58 6.17
N ALA A 11 13.15 13.37 5.70
CA ALA A 11 11.84 12.76 5.91
C ALA A 11 11.89 11.52 6.81
N ARG A 12 13.09 10.99 7.08
CA ARG A 12 13.29 9.75 7.85
C ARG A 12 12.59 9.77 9.21
N HIS A 13 12.58 10.90 9.92
CA HIS A 13 11.94 11.00 11.24
C HIS A 13 10.41 10.87 11.15
N GLY A 14 9.79 11.45 10.11
CA GLY A 14 8.35 11.31 9.90
C GLY A 14 7.95 9.90 9.47
N ILE A 15 8.81 9.19 8.73
CA ILE A 15 8.59 7.79 8.39
C ILE A 15 8.82 6.89 9.59
N ALA A 16 9.87 7.14 10.38
CA ALA A 16 10.12 6.42 11.63
C ALA A 16 8.99 6.65 12.65
N ALA A 17 8.35 7.82 12.65
CA ALA A 17 7.19 8.10 13.50
C ALA A 17 6.00 7.17 13.20
N LEU A 18 5.87 6.66 11.97
CA LEU A 18 4.85 5.65 11.64
C LEU A 18 5.04 4.36 12.44
N ARG A 19 6.26 4.06 12.93
CA ARG A 19 6.54 2.88 13.75
C ARG A 19 6.33 3.07 15.24
N LYS A 20 5.92 4.26 15.71
CA LYS A 20 5.67 4.48 17.13
C LYS A 20 4.50 3.61 17.61
N PRO A 21 4.66 2.80 18.67
CA PRO A 21 3.60 1.92 19.17
C PRO A 21 2.44 2.69 19.85
N ASP A 22 2.73 3.90 20.32
CA ASP A 22 1.85 4.83 21.01
C ASP A 22 0.94 5.64 20.06
N ILE A 23 1.07 5.44 18.74
CA ILE A 23 0.15 6.00 17.75
C ILE A 23 -0.79 4.88 17.31
N PHE A 24 -2.06 4.98 17.69
CA PHE A 24 -3.10 4.10 17.17
C PHE A 24 -3.16 4.28 15.65
N ARG A 25 -2.97 3.18 14.91
CA ARG A 25 -2.92 3.22 13.44
C ARG A 25 -4.29 2.88 12.90
N GLU A 26 -5.00 3.92 12.49
CA GLU A 26 -6.19 3.78 11.67
C GLU A 26 -5.78 3.91 10.20
N GLY A 27 -6.23 2.96 9.39
CA GLY A 27 -5.95 2.85 7.97
C GLY A 27 -7.24 2.90 7.16
N ILE A 28 -7.41 3.98 6.40
CA ILE A 28 -8.45 4.09 5.37
C ILE A 28 -7.79 3.86 4.01
N ASP A 29 -7.43 2.60 3.77
CA ASP A 29 -6.54 2.17 2.69
C ASP A 29 -7.11 2.46 1.29
N GLY A 30 -8.44 2.39 1.13
CA GLY A 30 -9.11 2.69 -0.14
C GLY A 30 -8.80 4.10 -0.62
N GLU A 31 -9.01 5.09 0.24
CA GLU A 31 -8.72 6.50 0.01
C GLU A 31 -7.23 6.72 -0.23
N ALA A 32 -6.37 6.04 0.55
CA ALA A 32 -4.93 6.12 0.37
C ALA A 32 -4.48 5.63 -1.02
N VAL A 33 -5.04 4.51 -1.49
CA VAL A 33 -4.79 3.95 -2.83
C VAL A 33 -5.31 4.89 -3.91
N GLU A 34 -6.55 5.37 -3.78
CA GLU A 34 -7.14 6.29 -4.76
C GLU A 34 -6.30 7.57 -4.88
N TRP A 35 -5.96 8.18 -3.74
CA TRP A 35 -5.17 9.40 -3.68
C TRP A 35 -3.78 9.21 -4.31
N ALA A 36 -3.10 8.10 -4.01
CA ALA A 36 -1.79 7.80 -4.58
C ALA A 36 -1.88 7.56 -6.10
N CYS A 37 -2.89 6.83 -6.57
CA CYS A 37 -3.13 6.58 -7.99
C CYS A 37 -3.41 7.87 -8.76
N GLN A 38 -4.24 8.77 -8.22
CA GLN A 38 -4.52 10.07 -8.83
C GLN A 38 -3.24 10.89 -9.02
N ARG A 39 -2.38 10.95 -7.98
CA ARG A 39 -1.11 11.66 -8.03
C ARG A 39 -0.12 11.04 -9.01
N LEU A 40 -0.06 9.72 -9.09
CA LEU A 40 0.79 9.02 -10.05
C LEU A 40 0.35 9.30 -11.50
N ARG A 41 -0.95 9.33 -11.78
CA ARG A 41 -1.48 9.67 -13.10
C ARG A 41 -1.11 11.08 -13.55
N ALA A 42 -1.10 12.05 -12.62
CA ALA A 42 -0.69 13.42 -12.90
C ALA A 42 0.81 13.56 -13.23
N LYS A 43 1.63 12.53 -13.03
CA LYS A 43 3.05 12.53 -13.40
C LYS A 43 3.26 12.03 -14.84
N THR A 44 4.14 12.73 -15.56
CA THR A 44 4.65 12.28 -16.86
C THR A 44 5.64 11.14 -16.63
N ALA A 45 5.19 9.91 -16.85
CA ALA A 45 6.00 8.70 -16.75
C ALA A 45 5.50 7.65 -17.76
N GLN A 46 6.41 6.88 -18.34
CA GLN A 46 6.06 5.77 -19.24
C GLN A 46 5.32 4.65 -18.49
N ARG A 47 5.71 4.40 -17.24
CA ARG A 47 5.13 3.37 -16.39
C ARG A 47 4.89 3.93 -15.00
N ARG A 48 3.71 3.66 -14.46
CA ARG A 48 3.29 4.10 -13.12
C ARG A 48 2.98 2.87 -12.29
N ILE A 49 3.68 2.73 -11.18
CA ILE A 49 3.49 1.62 -10.25
C ILE A 49 3.23 2.20 -8.86
N LEU A 50 2.13 1.80 -8.25
CA LEU A 50 1.85 2.02 -6.84
C LEU A 50 2.25 0.76 -6.08
N LEU A 51 3.19 0.88 -5.15
CA LEU A 51 3.56 -0.18 -4.22
C LEU A 51 2.98 0.15 -2.85
N VAL A 52 2.01 -0.65 -2.42
CA VAL A 52 1.47 -0.61 -1.06
C VAL A 52 2.35 -1.48 -0.17
N VAL A 53 2.69 -0.99 1.02
CA VAL A 53 3.39 -1.77 2.05
C VAL A 53 2.54 -1.71 3.29
N SER A 54 1.99 -2.85 3.72
CA SER A 54 1.06 -2.92 4.85
C SER A 54 1.38 -4.12 5.74
N ASP A 55 1.24 -3.94 7.06
CA ASP A 55 1.29 -4.98 8.10
C ASP A 55 -0.12 -5.36 8.61
N GLY A 56 -1.19 -4.88 7.98
CA GLY A 56 -2.56 -5.14 8.40
C GLY A 56 -3.64 -4.86 7.34
N CYS A 57 -4.90 -4.97 7.77
CA CYS A 57 -6.09 -4.68 6.98
C CYS A 57 -6.59 -3.25 7.24
N PRO A 58 -7.48 -2.71 6.37
CA PRO A 58 -8.14 -1.43 6.62
C PRO A 58 -8.87 -1.44 7.98
N MET A 59 -8.70 -0.38 8.76
CA MET A 59 -9.27 -0.28 10.12
C MET A 59 -9.38 1.18 10.55
N ASP A 60 -10.58 1.66 10.81
CA ASP A 60 -10.86 2.97 11.41
C ASP A 60 -11.99 2.82 12.42
N THR A 61 -11.78 3.22 13.67
CA THR A 61 -12.69 2.93 14.78
C THR A 61 -14.05 3.57 14.57
N ALA A 62 -14.06 4.85 14.17
CA ALA A 62 -15.30 5.59 13.97
C ALA A 62 -16.11 4.99 12.81
N THR A 63 -15.44 4.62 11.72
CA THR A 63 -16.06 3.98 10.57
C THR A 63 -16.62 2.60 10.95
N HIS A 64 -15.87 1.79 11.70
CA HIS A 64 -16.35 0.48 12.18
C HIS A 64 -17.54 0.58 13.14
N GLN A 65 -17.60 1.63 13.97
CA GLN A 65 -18.73 1.82 14.89
C GLN A 65 -20.01 2.28 14.18
N ALA A 66 -19.87 3.02 13.08
CA ALA A 66 -20.99 3.61 12.37
C ALA A 66 -21.52 2.76 11.20
N ASN A 67 -20.77 1.74 10.76
CA ASN A 67 -21.07 0.95 9.57
C ASN A 67 -20.97 -0.56 9.86
N ASP A 68 -21.22 -1.39 8.85
CA ASP A 68 -20.99 -2.83 8.95
C ASP A 68 -19.48 -3.16 9.07
N GLU A 69 -19.19 -4.32 9.67
CA GLU A 69 -17.82 -4.78 9.93
C GLU A 69 -16.96 -4.87 8.66
N HIS A 70 -17.58 -5.03 7.49
CA HIS A 70 -16.87 -5.23 6.22
C HIS A 70 -16.80 -3.95 5.37
N TYR A 71 -17.22 -2.80 5.89
CA TYR A 71 -17.34 -1.57 5.13
C TYR A 71 -16.01 -1.15 4.46
N LEU A 72 -14.93 -1.08 5.24
CA LEU A 72 -13.61 -0.67 4.74
C LEU A 72 -13.00 -1.71 3.80
N ASP A 73 -13.22 -2.99 4.07
CA ASP A 73 -12.79 -4.09 3.20
C ASP A 73 -13.46 -4.01 1.82
N GLN A 74 -14.78 -3.80 1.82
CA GLN A 74 -15.57 -3.61 0.60
C GLN A 74 -15.12 -2.34 -0.12
N HIS A 75 -14.89 -1.25 0.60
CA HIS A 75 -14.40 0.00 0.01
C HIS A 75 -13.05 -0.19 -0.68
N LEU A 76 -12.07 -0.81 -0.02
CA LEU A 76 -10.77 -1.09 -0.62
C LEU A 76 -10.89 -1.96 -1.88
N ARG A 77 -11.73 -3.00 -1.87
CA ARG A 77 -11.99 -3.85 -3.05
C ARG A 77 -12.58 -3.04 -4.20
N GLN A 78 -13.57 -2.18 -3.92
CA GLN A 78 -14.20 -1.33 -4.92
C GLN A 78 -13.21 -0.35 -5.55
N VAL A 79 -12.37 0.30 -4.73
CA VAL A 79 -11.32 1.20 -5.21
C VAL A 79 -10.33 0.44 -6.08
N LEU A 80 -9.80 -0.70 -5.62
CA LEU A 80 -8.84 -1.49 -6.40
C LEU A 80 -9.42 -1.95 -7.74
N ALA A 81 -10.67 -2.42 -7.75
CA ALA A 81 -11.37 -2.80 -8.98
C ALA A 81 -11.60 -1.60 -9.91
N ALA A 82 -11.89 -0.41 -9.37
CA ALA A 82 -12.00 0.81 -10.16
C ALA A 82 -10.65 1.22 -10.76
N GLN A 83 -9.56 1.14 -9.99
CA GLN A 83 -8.22 1.45 -10.48
C GLN A 83 -7.75 0.44 -11.55
N GLU A 84 -8.05 -0.85 -11.39
CA GLU A 84 -7.74 -1.88 -12.39
C GLU A 84 -8.49 -1.61 -13.71
N ARG A 85 -9.80 -1.27 -13.64
CA ARG A 85 -10.61 -0.92 -14.82
C ARG A 85 -10.16 0.37 -15.49
N MET A 86 -9.84 1.40 -14.72
CA MET A 86 -9.31 2.66 -15.25
C MET A 86 -7.95 2.47 -15.92
N GLY A 87 -7.14 1.54 -15.40
CA GLY A 87 -5.79 1.29 -15.87
C GLY A 87 -4.84 2.46 -15.66
N GLY A 88 -3.70 2.43 -16.37
CA GLY A 88 -2.68 3.49 -16.34
C GLY A 88 -1.80 3.53 -15.09
N VAL A 89 -2.18 2.84 -14.00
CA VAL A 89 -1.36 2.61 -12.80
C VAL A 89 -1.43 1.13 -12.43
N LYS A 90 -0.27 0.48 -12.31
CA LYS A 90 -0.15 -0.87 -11.77
C LYS A 90 -0.12 -0.81 -10.26
N VAL A 91 -1.09 -1.42 -9.57
CA VAL A 91 -1.11 -1.51 -8.11
C VAL A 91 -0.53 -2.85 -7.67
N CYS A 92 0.49 -2.81 -6.84
CA CYS A 92 1.13 -3.97 -6.21
C CYS A 92 1.14 -3.79 -4.69
N ALA A 93 1.22 -4.89 -3.94
CA ALA A 93 1.33 -4.85 -2.48
C ALA A 93 2.44 -5.73 -1.91
N LEU A 94 3.06 -5.27 -0.83
CA LEU A 94 3.94 -6.04 0.05
C LEU A 94 3.24 -6.18 1.40
N GLY A 95 2.87 -7.40 1.75
CA GLY A 95 2.29 -7.71 3.05
C GLY A 95 3.40 -8.06 4.04
N VAL A 96 3.58 -7.26 5.07
CA VAL A 96 4.61 -7.46 6.10
C VAL A 96 4.05 -8.37 7.18
N GLY A 97 4.44 -9.65 7.17
CA GLY A 97 3.95 -10.65 8.11
C GLY A 97 2.53 -11.16 7.84
N LEU A 98 1.93 -10.83 6.68
CA LEU A 98 0.61 -11.32 6.24
C LEU A 98 0.50 -11.41 4.71
N ASP A 99 -0.40 -12.26 4.20
CA ASP A 99 -0.80 -12.25 2.78
C ASP A 99 -1.99 -11.30 2.57
N LEU A 100 -1.81 -10.28 1.73
CA LEU A 100 -2.83 -9.30 1.37
C LEU A 100 -3.71 -9.76 0.17
N GLY A 101 -3.73 -11.06 -0.14
CA GLY A 101 -4.45 -11.65 -1.27
C GLY A 101 -5.95 -11.49 -1.28
N VAL A 102 -6.53 -11.14 -0.13
CA VAL A 102 -7.94 -10.78 -0.01
C VAL A 102 -8.27 -9.49 -0.79
N PHE A 103 -7.29 -8.62 -1.02
CA PHE A 103 -7.47 -7.33 -1.69
C PHE A 103 -6.65 -7.21 -2.98
N TYR A 104 -5.36 -7.56 -2.94
CA TYR A 104 -4.42 -7.22 -4.00
C TYR A 104 -4.15 -8.39 -4.93
N ARG A 105 -4.38 -8.20 -6.23
CA ARG A 105 -4.08 -9.21 -7.26
C ARG A 105 -2.57 -9.43 -7.42
N GLN A 106 -1.78 -8.36 -7.43
CA GLN A 106 -0.32 -8.41 -7.50
C GLN A 106 0.22 -8.17 -6.09
N ARG A 107 0.67 -9.22 -5.41
CA ARG A 107 1.23 -9.09 -4.07
C ARG A 107 2.41 -10.02 -3.83
N LEU A 108 3.16 -9.71 -2.78
CA LEU A 108 4.15 -10.58 -2.18
C LEU A 108 4.07 -10.43 -0.66
N ALA A 109 4.01 -11.55 0.05
CA ALA A 109 4.15 -11.54 1.51
C ALA A 109 5.64 -11.55 1.85
N VAL A 110 6.03 -10.70 2.81
CA VAL A 110 7.39 -10.51 3.28
C VAL A 110 7.43 -10.87 4.76
N ASP A 111 8.26 -11.83 5.10
CA ASP A 111 8.58 -12.14 6.49
C ASP A 111 9.81 -11.33 6.92
N LEU A 112 9.63 -10.45 7.90
CA LEU A 112 10.72 -9.64 8.46
C LEU A 112 11.35 -10.27 9.71
N GLN A 113 10.97 -11.49 10.09
CA GLN A 113 11.71 -12.26 11.11
C GLN A 113 13.10 -12.65 10.63
N ASN A 114 13.26 -12.82 9.32
CA ASN A 114 14.54 -13.05 8.66
C ASN A 114 15.04 -11.76 8.01
N ASP A 115 16.36 -11.68 7.82
CA ASP A 115 16.95 -10.59 7.05
C ASP A 115 16.46 -10.61 5.59
N VAL A 116 16.41 -9.43 4.98
CA VAL A 116 16.10 -9.29 3.55
C VAL A 116 17.23 -9.92 2.74
N ASP A 117 16.94 -10.98 2.01
CA ASP A 117 17.89 -11.70 1.18
C ASP A 117 17.72 -11.39 -0.33
N GLU A 118 18.66 -11.90 -1.12
CA GLU A 118 18.68 -11.72 -2.57
C GLU A 118 17.43 -12.32 -3.25
N ALA A 119 16.93 -13.45 -2.76
CA ALA A 119 15.74 -14.10 -3.31
C ALA A 119 14.48 -13.24 -3.14
N LEU A 120 14.30 -12.62 -1.97
CA LEU A 120 13.24 -11.68 -1.70
C LEU A 120 13.34 -10.45 -2.61
N LEU A 121 14.54 -9.89 -2.76
CA LEU A 121 14.77 -8.76 -3.67
C LEU A 121 14.41 -9.10 -5.11
N PHE A 122 14.79 -10.29 -5.60
CA PHE A 122 14.38 -10.76 -6.93
C PHE A 122 12.89 -10.96 -7.06
N SER A 123 12.22 -11.49 -6.04
CA SER A 123 10.76 -11.68 -6.04
C SER A 123 10.02 -10.34 -6.14
N VAL A 124 10.48 -9.33 -5.40
CA VAL A 124 9.95 -7.95 -5.50
C VAL A 124 10.21 -7.39 -6.89
N ALA A 125 11.43 -7.54 -7.42
CA ALA A 125 11.79 -7.06 -8.74
C ALA A 125 10.95 -7.71 -9.85
N GLU A 126 10.73 -9.02 -9.80
CA GLU A 126 9.88 -9.75 -10.73
C GLU A 126 8.44 -9.26 -10.68
N MET A 127 7.87 -9.14 -9.47
CA MET A 127 6.52 -8.59 -9.27
C MET A 127 6.41 -7.20 -9.89
N LEU A 128 7.40 -6.33 -9.69
CA LEU A 128 7.41 -5.00 -10.28
C LEU A 128 7.56 -5.05 -11.80
N CYS A 129 8.44 -5.88 -12.34
CA CYS A 129 8.77 -5.97 -13.77
C CYS A 129 7.70 -6.66 -14.63
N ARG A 130 6.87 -7.53 -14.05
CA ARG A 130 5.78 -8.24 -14.77
C ARG A 130 4.89 -7.24 -15.52
N ARG A 131 4.71 -7.45 -16.82
CA ARG A 131 3.86 -6.59 -17.67
C ARG A 131 2.39 -6.94 -17.52
#